data_AF-A0A1F9A9C0-F1
#
_entry.id   AF-A0A1F9A9C0-F1
#
_cell.length_a   1.000
_cell.length_b   1.000
_cell.length_c   1.000
_cell.angle_alpha   90.00
_cell.angle_beta   90.00
_cell.angle_gamma   90.00
#
_symmetry.space_group_name_H-M   'P 1'
#
loop_
_entity.id
_entity.type
_entity.pdbx_description
1 polymer ?
#
loop_
_entity_poly.entity_id
_entity_poly.type
_entity_poly.pdbx_seq_one_letter_code
_entity_poly.pdbx_strand_id
1 'polypeptide(L)'
;MAQDNDLIRRACKEFEQDLVLYYYGERGREESKELENHLEGCGSCRQFLADLRRLLPLTVKPDDPPQPFWENYSKEMQERLAAIAQRGRWWRDLASLFRPWPVPALATALVLILALTLTFGKRIWRSQDLPPDEEAVLEILPMAENLDFFKAMDLLDSMDLLEDTGGPGNGSV
;
A
#
# COMPACT_ATOMS: atom_id res chain seq x y z
N MET A 1 -3.71 -43.03 29.36
CA MET A 1 -4.98 -42.31 29.58
C MET A 1 -4.66 -40.82 29.57
N ALA A 2 -5.56 -40.03 28.98
CA ALA A 2 -5.50 -38.58 28.71
C ALA A 2 -4.68 -38.17 27.47
N GLN A 3 -5.42 -37.96 26.37
CA GLN A 3 -5.04 -37.14 25.24
C GLN A 3 -5.01 -35.69 25.74
N ASP A 4 -3.84 -35.12 25.98
CA ASP A 4 -3.70 -33.68 26.22
C ASP A 4 -3.60 -33.00 24.85
N ASN A 5 -4.77 -32.72 24.29
CA ASN A 5 -4.90 -31.94 23.07
C ASN A 5 -4.71 -30.48 23.49
N ASP A 6 -3.47 -29.98 23.41
CA ASP A 6 -3.02 -28.62 23.73
C ASP A 6 -3.58 -27.62 22.70
N LEU A 7 -4.91 -27.65 22.53
CA LEU A 7 -5.68 -26.84 21.62
C LEU A 7 -6.01 -25.54 22.33
N ILE A 8 -5.48 -24.45 21.79
CA ILE A 8 -5.84 -23.07 22.15
C ILE A 8 -7.34 -23.00 22.49
N ARG A 9 -7.69 -22.52 23.69
CA ARG A 9 -9.10 -22.44 24.09
C ARG A 9 -9.84 -21.49 23.16
N ARG A 10 -10.97 -21.92 22.59
CA ARG A 10 -11.78 -21.06 21.71
C ARG A 10 -12.21 -19.77 22.42
N ALA A 11 -11.93 -18.63 21.78
CA ALA A 11 -12.46 -17.32 22.15
C ALA A 11 -13.93 -17.16 21.68
N CYS A 12 -14.55 -16.05 22.08
CA CYS A 12 -15.80 -15.60 21.48
C CYS A 12 -15.53 -15.18 20.03
N LYS A 13 -16.36 -15.66 19.08
CA LYS A 13 -16.18 -15.38 17.64
C LYS A 13 -16.08 -13.89 17.30
N GLU A 14 -16.85 -13.07 18.00
CA GLU A 14 -16.90 -11.61 17.79
C GLU A 14 -15.59 -10.92 18.17
N PHE A 15 -14.81 -11.48 19.10
CA PHE A 15 -13.60 -10.87 19.65
C PHE A 15 -12.33 -11.62 19.26
N GLU A 16 -12.41 -12.74 18.55
CA GLU A 16 -11.26 -13.58 18.23
C GLU A 16 -10.19 -12.82 17.41
N GLN A 17 -10.61 -12.17 16.33
CA GLN A 17 -9.71 -11.35 15.50
C GLN A 17 -9.16 -10.15 16.29
N ASP A 18 -10.00 -9.52 17.10
CA ASP A 18 -9.63 -8.39 17.93
C ASP A 18 -8.58 -8.73 18.99
N LEU A 19 -8.64 -9.95 19.55
CA LEU A 19 -7.66 -10.46 20.51
C LEU A 19 -6.29 -10.68 19.85
N VAL A 20 -6.26 -11.10 18.58
CA VAL A 20 -5.02 -11.26 17.81
C VAL A 20 -4.41 -9.89 17.50
N LEU A 21 -5.22 -8.93 17.03
CA LEU A 21 -4.75 -7.55 16.76
C LEU A 21 -4.27 -6.86 18.03
N TYR A 22 -4.95 -7.11 19.16
CA TYR A 22 -4.54 -6.61 20.47
C TYR A 22 -3.19 -7.17 20.90
N TYR A 23 -2.90 -8.44 20.63
CA TYR A 23 -1.58 -9.03 20.92
C TYR A 23 -0.44 -8.34 20.16
N TYR A 24 -0.65 -7.97 18.89
CA TYR A 24 0.36 -7.26 18.08
C TYR A 24 0.41 -5.75 18.33
N GLY A 25 -0.50 -5.20 19.15
CA GLY A 25 -0.57 -3.76 19.41
C GLY A 25 -1.12 -2.94 18.24
N GLU A 26 -1.87 -3.58 17.34
CA GLU A 26 -2.40 -2.98 16.11
C GLU A 26 -3.81 -2.37 16.28
N ARG A 27 -4.34 -2.31 17.50
CA ARG A 27 -5.65 -1.69 17.78
C ARG A 27 -5.55 -0.19 18.09
N GLY A 28 -6.54 0.55 17.61
CA GLY A 28 -6.78 1.94 18.01
C GLY A 28 -7.20 2.06 19.49
N ARG A 29 -6.97 3.24 20.09
CA ARG A 29 -7.24 3.50 21.53
C ARG A 29 -8.71 3.35 21.94
N GLU A 30 -9.65 3.53 21.00
CA GLU A 30 -11.08 3.51 21.29
C GLU A 30 -11.64 2.08 21.27
N GLU A 31 -11.26 1.30 20.26
CA GLU A 31 -11.63 -0.11 20.13
C GLU A 31 -11.00 -1.02 21.19
N SER A 32 -9.87 -0.59 21.78
CA SER A 32 -9.21 -1.31 22.87
C SER A 32 -10.06 -1.36 24.15
N LYS A 33 -10.89 -0.33 24.41
CA LYS A 33 -11.71 -0.27 25.64
C LYS A 33 -12.83 -1.30 25.67
N GLU A 34 -13.49 -1.53 24.53
CA GLU A 34 -14.58 -2.51 24.44
C GLU A 34 -14.04 -3.93 24.67
N LEU A 35 -12.90 -4.24 24.07
CA LEU A 35 -12.22 -5.51 24.27
C LEU A 35 -11.72 -5.67 25.72
N GLU A 36 -11.15 -4.63 26.33
CA GLU A 36 -10.72 -4.65 27.72
C GLU A 36 -11.90 -4.92 28.67
N ASN A 37 -13.04 -4.25 28.47
CA ASN A 37 -14.27 -4.54 29.22
C ASN A 37 -14.73 -5.99 29.04
N HIS A 38 -14.66 -6.52 27.81
CA HIS A 38 -15.00 -7.91 27.55
C HIS A 38 -14.06 -8.89 28.28
N LEU A 39 -12.76 -8.59 28.33
CA LEU A 39 -11.76 -9.40 29.03
C LEU A 39 -11.98 -9.44 30.54
N GLU A 40 -12.55 -8.40 31.16
CA GLU A 40 -12.91 -8.42 32.58
C GLU A 40 -14.00 -9.46 32.88
N GLY A 41 -15.00 -9.57 32.00
CA GLY A 41 -16.13 -10.49 32.16
C GLY A 41 -15.92 -11.90 31.60
N CYS A 42 -15.05 -12.08 30.60
CA CYS A 42 -14.95 -13.31 29.84
C CYS A 42 -13.69 -14.12 30.17
N GLY A 43 -13.88 -15.29 30.82
CA GLY A 43 -12.77 -16.19 31.17
C GLY A 43 -12.14 -16.91 29.97
N SER A 44 -12.92 -17.25 28.93
CA SER A 44 -12.41 -17.94 27.73
C SER A 44 -11.50 -17.02 26.90
N CYS A 45 -11.90 -15.77 26.67
CA CYS A 45 -11.08 -14.79 25.94
C CYS A 45 -9.80 -14.43 26.69
N ARG A 46 -9.83 -14.38 28.03
CA ARG A 46 -8.60 -14.22 28.84
C ARG A 46 -7.65 -15.40 28.67
N GLN A 47 -8.17 -16.62 28.68
CA GLN A 47 -7.35 -17.81 28.49
C GLN A 47 -6.79 -17.89 27.06
N PHE A 48 -7.61 -17.61 26.04
CA PHE A 48 -7.15 -17.52 24.65
C PHE A 48 -5.99 -16.53 24.49
N LEU A 49 -6.11 -15.34 25.08
CA LEU A 49 -5.06 -14.33 25.05
C LEU A 49 -3.80 -14.77 25.79
N ALA A 50 -3.95 -15.51 26.89
CA ALA A 50 -2.81 -16.11 27.60
C ALA A 50 -2.13 -17.19 26.76
N ASP A 51 -2.91 -18.01 26.05
CA ASP A 51 -2.42 -19.05 25.14
C ASP A 51 -1.65 -18.40 23.96
N LEU A 52 -2.19 -17.33 23.35
CA LEU A 52 -1.49 -16.55 22.32
C LEU A 52 -0.12 -16.02 22.82
N ARG A 53 -0.09 -15.42 24.01
CA ARG A 53 1.15 -14.90 24.62
C ARG A 53 2.17 -15.99 24.94
N ARG A 54 1.72 -17.22 25.20
CA ARG A 54 2.59 -18.36 25.48
C ARG A 54 3.13 -18.99 24.19
N LEU A 55 2.30 -19.12 23.17
CA LEU A 55 2.60 -19.92 21.98
C LEU A 55 3.26 -19.12 20.86
N LEU A 56 2.81 -17.88 20.59
CA LEU A 56 3.34 -17.09 19.48
C LEU A 56 4.83 -16.75 19.61
N PRO A 57 5.40 -16.47 20.79
CA PRO A 57 6.84 -16.25 20.89
C PRO A 57 7.68 -17.48 20.52
N LEU A 58 7.11 -18.69 20.61
CA LEU A 58 7.80 -19.93 20.27
C LEU A 58 7.93 -20.14 18.76
N THR A 59 7.10 -19.47 17.96
CA THR A 59 7.16 -19.56 16.48
C THR A 59 8.23 -18.62 15.91
N VAL A 60 8.63 -17.60 16.67
CA VAL A 60 9.67 -16.66 16.27
C VAL A 60 11.02 -17.20 16.74
N LYS A 61 11.87 -17.58 15.79
CA LYS A 61 13.29 -17.79 16.08
C LYS A 61 13.92 -16.41 16.31
N PRO A 62 14.47 -16.11 17.50
CA PRO A 62 15.23 -14.88 17.69
C PRO A 62 16.45 -14.97 16.79
N ASP A 63 16.48 -14.15 15.74
CA ASP A 63 17.67 -13.94 14.93
C ASP A 63 18.32 -12.66 15.46
N ASP A 64 19.48 -12.82 16.10
CA ASP A 64 20.29 -11.69 16.55
C ASP A 64 21.47 -11.55 15.57
N PRO A 65 21.34 -10.70 14.53
CA PRO A 65 22.36 -10.61 13.52
C PRO A 65 23.65 -10.06 14.14
N PRO A 66 24.82 -10.52 13.67
CA PRO A 66 26.11 -10.16 14.27
C PRO A 66 26.37 -8.66 14.12
N GLN A 67 27.10 -8.07 15.08
CA GLN A 67 27.48 -6.64 15.09
C GLN A 67 27.89 -6.04 13.71
N PRO A 68 28.74 -6.68 12.88
CA PRO A 68 29.10 -6.15 11.56
C PRO A 68 27.92 -6.00 10.59
N PHE A 69 26.86 -6.78 10.73
CA PHE A 69 25.63 -6.59 9.94
C PHE A 69 24.97 -5.25 10.25
N TRP A 70 24.86 -4.90 11.55
CA TRP A 70 24.28 -3.64 11.99
C TRP A 70 25.09 -2.43 11.55
N GLU A 71 26.42 -2.52 11.60
CA GLU A 71 27.31 -1.45 11.12
C GLU A 71 27.08 -1.18 9.63
N ASN A 72 27.07 -2.23 8.80
CA ASN A 72 26.83 -2.11 7.36
C ASN A 72 25.43 -1.56 7.07
N TYR A 73 24.40 -2.09 7.72
CA TYR A 73 23.02 -1.62 7.57
C TYR A 73 22.88 -0.14 7.92
N SER A 74 23.46 0.28 9.05
CA SER A 74 23.41 1.67 9.50
C SER A 74 24.08 2.62 8.52
N LYS A 75 25.22 2.22 7.96
CA LYS A 75 25.95 2.98 6.95
C LYS A 75 25.14 3.11 5.67
N GLU A 76 24.60 1.99 5.16
CA GLU A 76 23.77 2.00 3.95
C GLU A 76 22.51 2.86 4.14
N MET A 77 21.86 2.76 5.30
CA MET A 77 20.71 3.60 5.65
C MET A 77 21.07 5.09 5.63
N GLN A 78 22.19 5.46 6.26
CA GLN A 78 22.68 6.85 6.27
C GLN A 78 23.00 7.35 4.86
N GLU A 79 23.63 6.52 4.01
CA GLU A 79 23.93 6.86 2.62
C GLU A 79 22.64 7.08 1.80
N ARG A 80 21.64 6.21 1.95
CA ARG A 80 20.32 6.37 1.30
C ARG A 80 19.62 7.66 1.73
N LEU A 81 19.61 7.95 3.05
CA LEU A 81 19.04 9.19 3.58
C LEU A 81 19.80 10.42 3.09
N ALA A 82 21.14 10.37 3.05
CA ALA A 82 21.97 11.44 2.54
C ALA A 82 21.71 11.70 1.05
N ALA A 83 21.55 10.66 0.24
CA ALA A 83 21.24 10.77 -1.19
C ALA A 83 19.88 11.45 -1.43
N ILE A 84 18.83 11.06 -0.67
CA ILE A 84 17.51 11.70 -0.73
C ILE A 84 17.62 13.18 -0.35
N ALA A 85 18.35 13.48 0.73
CA ALA A 85 18.55 14.85 1.18
C ALA A 85 19.36 15.69 0.19
N GLN A 86 20.38 15.11 -0.47
CA GLN A 86 21.16 15.78 -1.51
C GLN A 86 20.32 16.10 -2.74
N ARG A 87 19.47 15.16 -3.18
CA ARG A 87 18.52 15.42 -4.28
C ARG A 87 17.59 16.57 -3.90
N GLY A 88 16.98 16.54 -2.72
CA GLY A 88 16.13 17.64 -2.24
C GLY A 88 16.84 19.00 -2.18
N ARG A 89 18.13 19.03 -1.80
CA ARG A 89 18.97 20.24 -1.84
C ARG A 89 19.23 20.71 -3.27
N TRP A 90 19.64 19.82 -4.17
CA TRP A 90 19.91 20.16 -5.57
C TRP A 90 18.66 20.71 -6.28
N TRP A 91 17.49 20.11 -6.06
CA TRP A 91 16.22 20.65 -6.60
C TRP A 91 15.87 22.01 -6.00
N ARG A 92 16.18 22.25 -4.72
CA ARG A 92 15.97 23.54 -4.06
C ARG A 92 16.93 24.61 -4.58
N ASP A 93 18.20 24.26 -4.81
CA ASP A 93 19.21 25.15 -5.37
C ASP A 93 18.90 25.50 -6.83
N LEU A 94 18.48 24.51 -7.63
CA LEU A 94 18.03 24.73 -9.01
C LEU A 94 16.75 25.59 -9.03
N ALA A 95 15.77 25.30 -8.18
CA ALA A 95 14.57 26.11 -8.04
C ALA A 95 14.87 27.53 -7.52
N SER A 96 15.94 27.70 -6.73
CA SER A 96 16.41 29.02 -6.30
C SER A 96 17.05 29.82 -7.44
N LEU A 97 17.67 29.13 -8.40
CA LEU A 97 18.21 29.72 -9.63
C LEU A 97 17.08 30.13 -10.60
N PHE A 98 16.01 29.33 -10.64
CA PHE A 98 14.77 29.64 -11.37
C PHE A 98 13.79 30.49 -10.55
N ARG A 99 14.19 30.97 -9.35
CA ARG A 99 13.39 31.87 -8.53
C ARG A 99 13.26 33.20 -9.28
N PRO A 100 12.04 33.67 -9.56
CA PRO A 100 11.78 34.59 -10.65
C PRO A 100 12.27 36.01 -10.32
N TRP A 101 13.30 36.44 -11.04
CA TRP A 101 13.70 37.83 -11.16
C TRP A 101 13.70 38.17 -12.65
N PRO A 102 12.76 38.96 -13.22
CA PRO A 102 11.33 39.13 -12.98
C PRO A 102 10.51 38.47 -14.13
N VAL A 103 9.79 37.38 -13.83
CA VAL A 103 8.91 36.71 -14.82
C VAL A 103 7.62 37.48 -15.20
N PRO A 104 7.09 38.52 -14.49
CA PRO A 104 5.85 39.16 -14.94
C PRO A 104 6.00 39.88 -16.30
N ALA A 105 7.21 40.27 -16.72
CA ALA A 105 7.42 40.91 -18.01
C ALA A 105 7.45 39.89 -19.18
N LEU A 106 7.98 38.70 -18.96
CA LEU A 106 8.11 37.67 -20.00
C LEU A 106 6.79 36.91 -20.21
N ALA A 107 6.05 36.67 -19.12
CA ALA A 107 4.70 36.09 -19.21
C ALA A 107 3.71 37.03 -19.90
N THR A 108 3.74 38.34 -19.59
CA THR A 108 2.91 39.31 -20.30
C THR A 108 3.31 39.45 -21.76
N ALA A 109 4.61 39.44 -22.09
CA ALA A 109 5.06 39.43 -23.48
C ALA A 109 4.57 38.20 -24.25
N LEU A 110 4.67 36.99 -23.68
CA LEU A 110 4.16 35.77 -24.33
C LEU A 110 2.64 35.80 -24.53
N VAL A 111 1.87 36.25 -23.54
CA VAL A 111 0.40 36.39 -23.67
C VAL A 111 0.04 37.44 -24.72
N LEU A 112 0.75 38.57 -24.77
CA LEU A 112 0.54 39.60 -25.78
C LEU A 112 0.92 39.11 -27.18
N ILE A 113 2.02 38.39 -27.33
CA ILE A 113 2.42 37.75 -28.60
C ILE A 113 1.37 36.74 -29.03
N LEU A 114 0.89 35.88 -28.12
CA LEU A 114 -0.15 34.89 -28.43
C LEU A 114 -1.49 35.55 -28.78
N ALA A 115 -1.86 36.63 -28.09
CA ALA A 115 -3.05 37.41 -28.40
C ALA A 115 -2.94 38.11 -29.77
N LEU A 116 -1.77 38.69 -30.09
CA LEU A 116 -1.48 39.30 -31.38
C LEU A 116 -1.46 38.26 -32.50
N THR A 117 -0.83 37.11 -32.31
CA THR A 117 -0.80 36.04 -33.32
C THR A 117 -2.18 35.42 -33.52
N LEU A 118 -3.01 35.28 -32.48
CA LEU A 118 -4.39 34.81 -32.65
C LEU A 118 -5.29 35.84 -33.34
N THR A 119 -5.17 37.13 -33.00
CA THR A 119 -6.01 38.19 -33.59
C THR A 119 -5.59 38.56 -35.02
N PHE A 120 -4.29 38.66 -35.31
CA PHE A 120 -3.79 38.89 -36.67
C PHE A 120 -3.73 37.60 -37.51
N GLY A 121 -3.43 36.46 -36.89
CA GLY A 121 -3.45 35.14 -37.53
C GLY A 121 -4.84 34.76 -38.03
N LYS A 122 -5.91 35.00 -37.26
CA LYS A 122 -7.29 34.81 -37.75
C LYS A 122 -7.64 35.70 -38.96
N ARG A 123 -6.98 36.85 -39.13
CA ARG A 123 -7.21 37.75 -40.27
C ARG A 123 -6.46 37.30 -41.53
N ILE A 124 -5.33 36.62 -41.37
CA ILE A 124 -4.52 36.08 -42.46
C ILE A 124 -4.88 34.63 -42.82
N TRP A 125 -5.41 33.84 -41.88
CA TRP A 125 -5.76 32.43 -42.06
C TRP A 125 -7.23 32.15 -42.40
N ARG A 126 -8.06 33.18 -42.62
CA ARG A 126 -9.46 33.02 -43.08
C ARG A 126 -9.58 32.57 -44.54
N SER A 127 -8.47 32.16 -45.18
CA SER A 127 -8.43 31.60 -46.53
C SER A 127 -7.88 30.18 -46.61
N GLN A 128 -7.80 29.44 -45.49
CA GLN A 128 -7.63 27.99 -45.55
C GLN A 128 -8.71 27.31 -44.72
N ASP A 129 -9.65 26.69 -45.42
CA ASP A 129 -10.64 25.77 -44.88
C ASP A 129 -9.94 24.66 -44.07
N LEU A 130 -10.31 24.52 -42.79
CA LEU A 130 -10.07 23.31 -42.00
C LEU A 130 -11.45 22.65 -41.77
N PRO A 131 -11.62 21.36 -42.13
CA PRO A 131 -12.84 20.62 -41.80
C PRO A 131 -12.90 20.31 -40.29
N PRO A 132 -14.10 20.06 -39.73
CA PRO A 132 -14.35 20.14 -38.30
C PRO A 132 -14.75 18.78 -37.72
N ASP A 133 -13.87 18.10 -36.97
CA ASP A 133 -14.26 17.05 -36.00
C ASP A 133 -13.08 16.23 -35.47
N GLU A 134 -12.47 16.63 -34.36
CA GLU A 134 -11.95 15.63 -33.40
C GLU A 134 -11.66 16.23 -32.02
N GLU A 135 -12.66 16.93 -31.48
CA GLU A 135 -12.87 17.04 -30.04
C GLU A 135 -13.51 15.74 -29.52
N ALA A 136 -12.79 14.60 -29.54
CA ALA A 136 -13.29 13.36 -28.93
C ALA A 136 -12.20 12.30 -28.60
N VAL A 137 -10.95 12.69 -28.36
CA VAL A 137 -9.92 11.75 -27.84
C VAL A 137 -9.29 12.33 -26.57
N LEU A 138 -10.16 12.75 -25.66
CA LEU A 138 -9.82 13.03 -24.26
C LEU A 138 -10.67 12.15 -23.35
N GLU A 139 -10.67 10.85 -23.60
CA GLU A 139 -11.13 9.86 -22.63
C GLU A 139 -10.46 8.53 -22.97
N ILE A 140 -10.13 7.74 -21.95
CA ILE A 140 -9.41 6.47 -22.03
C ILE A 140 -7.87 6.60 -22.09
N LEU A 141 -7.29 7.07 -20.98
CA LEU A 141 -5.98 6.56 -20.56
C LEU A 141 -6.11 5.06 -20.21
N PRO A 142 -5.09 4.23 -20.49
CA PRO A 142 -5.22 2.77 -20.48
C PRO A 142 -5.30 2.23 -19.04
N MET A 143 -6.49 1.85 -18.61
CA MET A 143 -6.72 1.03 -17.40
C MET A 143 -6.30 -0.44 -17.61
N ALA A 144 -5.50 -0.74 -18.65
CA ALA A 144 -5.14 -2.10 -19.03
C ALA A 144 -3.93 -2.65 -18.26
N GLU A 145 -3.10 -1.79 -17.67
CA GLU A 145 -1.85 -2.22 -17.02
C GLU A 145 -2.08 -2.77 -15.60
N ASN A 146 -3.28 -2.58 -15.02
CA ASN A 146 -3.66 -3.12 -13.71
C ASN A 146 -4.58 -4.34 -13.77
N LEU A 147 -4.95 -4.83 -14.97
CA LEU A 147 -5.76 -6.04 -15.12
C LEU A 147 -5.00 -7.31 -14.67
N ASP A 148 -3.67 -7.29 -14.72
CA ASP A 148 -2.84 -8.42 -14.32
C ASP A 148 -2.74 -8.58 -12.79
N PHE A 149 -2.96 -7.50 -12.03
CA PHE A 149 -3.05 -7.58 -10.56
C PHE A 149 -4.35 -8.29 -10.12
N PHE A 150 -5.48 -8.03 -10.78
CA PHE A 150 -6.75 -8.67 -10.45
C PHE A 150 -6.75 -10.17 -10.80
N LYS A 151 -6.08 -10.57 -11.89
CA LYS A 151 -5.90 -11.99 -12.22
C LYS A 151 -5.13 -12.77 -11.15
N ALA A 152 -4.22 -12.13 -10.44
CA ALA A 152 -3.45 -12.79 -9.38
C ALA A 152 -4.29 -13.09 -8.13
N MET A 153 -5.33 -12.29 -7.83
CA MET A 153 -6.28 -12.61 -6.76
C MET A 153 -7.24 -13.73 -7.16
N ASP A 154 -7.75 -13.71 -8.39
CA ASP A 154 -8.70 -14.72 -8.88
C ASP A 154 -8.07 -16.13 -8.97
N LEU A 155 -6.76 -16.19 -9.18
CA LEU A 155 -6.01 -17.45 -9.24
C LEU A 155 -5.85 -18.12 -7.86
N LEU A 156 -5.84 -17.33 -6.77
CA LEU A 156 -5.80 -17.86 -5.40
C LEU A 156 -7.11 -18.55 -5.01
N ASP A 157 -8.26 -18.05 -5.50
CA ASP A 157 -9.57 -18.67 -5.27
C ASP A 157 -9.68 -20.03 -5.99
N SER A 158 -8.98 -20.20 -7.11
CA SER A 158 -8.96 -21.48 -7.85
C SER A 158 -8.13 -22.58 -7.20
N MET A 159 -7.24 -22.26 -6.25
CA MET A 159 -6.47 -23.27 -5.51
C MET A 159 -7.29 -23.96 -4.42
N ASP A 160 -8.32 -23.30 -3.89
CA ASP A 160 -9.26 -23.89 -2.93
C ASP A 160 -10.19 -24.93 -3.60
N LEU A 161 -10.35 -24.85 -4.93
CA LEU A 161 -11.19 -25.76 -5.71
C LEU A 161 -10.48 -27.07 -6.13
N LEU A 162 -9.15 -27.15 -6.00
CA LEU A 162 -8.37 -28.33 -6.37
C LEU A 162 -8.14 -29.31 -5.21
N GLU A 163 -8.52 -28.95 -3.98
CA GLU A 163 -8.44 -29.84 -2.81
C GLU A 163 -9.60 -30.87 -2.75
N ASP A 164 -10.66 -30.71 -3.55
CA ASP A 164 -11.84 -31.59 -3.53
C ASP A 164 -11.84 -32.73 -4.58
N THR A 165 -10.71 -33.00 -5.25
CA THR A 165 -10.61 -34.17 -6.17
C THR A 165 -9.68 -35.28 -5.70
N GLY A 166 -9.25 -35.21 -4.43
CA GLY A 166 -8.47 -36.24 -3.75
C GLY A 166 -9.29 -37.42 -3.23
N GLY A 167 -9.99 -38.15 -4.11
CA GLY A 167 -10.20 -39.59 -3.93
C GLY A 167 -11.63 -40.11 -3.84
N PRO A 168 -12.08 -40.90 -4.83
CA PRO A 168 -13.02 -41.97 -4.61
C PRO A 168 -12.24 -43.27 -4.36
N GLY A 169 -12.21 -43.69 -3.09
CA GLY A 169 -11.93 -45.08 -2.74
C GLY A 169 -13.01 -45.96 -3.36
N ASN A 170 -12.62 -46.80 -4.32
CA ASN A 170 -13.49 -47.84 -4.85
C ASN A 170 -13.06 -49.19 -4.28
N GLY A 171 -13.85 -49.71 -3.34
CA GLY A 171 -13.74 -51.07 -2.86
C GLY A 171 -14.27 -52.04 -3.92
N SER A 172 -13.50 -53.07 -4.24
CA SER A 172 -14.02 -54.34 -4.77
C SER A 172 -12.95 -55.44 -4.68
N VAL A 173 -13.44 -56.64 -4.32
CA VAL A 173 -12.78 -57.96 -4.15
C VAL A 173 -12.06 -58.19 -2.83
#